data_AF-A0A1V9A7Y1-F1
#
_entry.id   AF-A0A1V9A7Y1-F1
#
_cell.length_a   1.000
_cell.length_b   1.000
_cell.length_c   1.000
_cell.angle_alpha   90.00
_cell.angle_beta   90.00
_cell.angle_gamma   90.00
#
_symmetry.space_group_name_H-M   'P 1'
#
loop_
_entity.id
_entity.type
_entity.pdbx_description
1 polymer ?
#
loop_
_entity_poly.entity_id
_entity_poly.type
_entity_poly.pdbx_seq_one_letter_code
_entity_poly.pdbx_strand_id
1 'polypeptide(L)'
;MSGPLPRSVAWRATARCMARSLVLLARRQVVWPRGTVGWYLTFADGTVGRVYRETAVALEPKEPCVLVVTFRLRWVRGQGHAVFERESVLNTPLFVGYDGFVSKLWLAHDDRGRYRGLYEWDGAEQAEYYARSLWRVLELVSEPGSIDYRVVPDVRRDTLLADPDRDTAAGTHPWWRVVEAP
;
A
#
# COMPACT_ATOMS: atom_id res chain seq x y z
N MET A 1 4.71 18.88 4.03
CA MET A 1 5.80 18.52 3.10
C MET A 1 5.88 17.00 3.04
N SER A 2 5.38 16.38 1.97
CA SER A 2 5.46 14.93 1.79
C SER A 2 6.85 14.56 1.29
N GLY A 3 7.59 13.75 2.05
CA GLY A 3 8.94 13.32 1.70
C GLY A 3 9.47 12.28 2.68
N PRO A 4 10.58 11.61 2.34
CA PRO A 4 11.07 10.48 3.12
C PRO A 4 11.53 10.88 4.53
N LEU A 5 11.47 9.93 5.47
CA LEU A 5 12.10 10.10 6.77
C LEU A 5 13.64 10.13 6.65
N PRO A 6 14.35 10.63 7.69
CA PRO A 6 15.80 10.46 7.76
C PRO A 6 16.18 8.98 7.63
N ARG A 7 17.23 8.67 6.87
CA ARG A 7 17.64 7.28 6.57
C ARG A 7 17.80 6.42 7.84
N SER A 8 18.45 6.96 8.87
CA SER A 8 18.64 6.24 10.14
C SER A 8 17.33 5.92 10.86
N VAL A 9 16.30 6.76 10.73
CA VAL A 9 14.97 6.52 11.30
C VAL A 9 14.26 5.44 10.48
N ALA A 10 14.21 5.59 9.15
CA ALA A 10 13.56 4.65 8.25
C ALA A 10 14.16 3.24 8.33
N TRP A 11 15.49 3.10 8.40
CA TRP A 11 16.14 1.80 8.50
C TRP A 11 15.89 1.13 9.85
N ARG A 12 15.91 1.88 10.95
CA ARG A 12 15.56 1.34 12.28
C ARG A 12 14.10 0.90 12.34
N ALA A 13 13.19 1.70 11.77
CA ALA A 13 11.77 1.35 11.66
C ALA A 13 11.57 0.07 10.85
N THR A 14 12.24 -0.03 9.70
CA THR A 14 12.17 -1.21 8.82
C THR A 14 12.73 -2.45 9.52
N ALA A 15 13.87 -2.35 10.20
CA ALA A 15 14.45 -3.48 10.94
C ALA A 15 13.53 -3.95 12.08
N ARG A 16 12.93 -3.01 12.83
CA ARG A 16 11.92 -3.33 13.86
C ARG A 16 10.70 -4.01 13.25
N CYS A 17 10.20 -3.50 12.12
CA CYS A 17 9.11 -4.11 11.38
C CYS A 17 9.45 -5.54 10.97
N MET A 18 10.63 -5.79 10.42
CA MET A 18 11.06 -7.14 10.04
C MET A 18 11.03 -8.09 11.25
N ALA A 19 11.63 -7.69 12.37
CA ALA A 19 11.62 -8.49 13.59
C ALA A 19 10.20 -8.82 14.09
N ARG A 20 9.31 -7.82 14.13
CA ARG A 20 7.91 -8.03 14.52
C ARG A 20 7.14 -8.87 13.51
N SER A 21 7.40 -8.69 12.22
CA SER A 21 6.77 -9.48 11.15
C SER A 21 7.08 -10.96 11.30
N LEU A 22 8.32 -11.32 11.66
CA LEU A 22 8.69 -12.71 11.94
C LEU A 22 7.88 -13.28 13.10
N VAL A 23 7.66 -12.50 14.17
CA VAL A 23 6.81 -12.91 15.29
C VAL A 23 5.36 -13.11 14.85
N LEU A 24 4.79 -12.17 14.07
CA LEU A 24 3.42 -12.27 13.55
C LEU A 24 3.23 -13.49 12.65
N LEU A 25 4.20 -13.75 11.77
CA LEU A 25 4.21 -14.92 10.89
C LEU A 25 4.33 -16.23 11.67
N ALA A 26 5.25 -16.30 12.64
CA ALA A 26 5.42 -17.46 13.51
C ALA A 26 4.16 -17.76 14.33
N ARG A 27 3.44 -16.71 14.75
CA ARG A 27 2.15 -16.81 15.45
C ARG A 27 0.95 -17.01 14.53
N ARG A 28 1.15 -17.10 13.20
CA ARG A 28 0.09 -17.22 12.18
C ARG A 28 -0.97 -16.12 12.28
N GLN A 29 -0.55 -14.91 12.65
CA GLN A 29 -1.43 -13.73 12.77
C GLN A 29 -1.57 -12.95 11.47
N VAL A 30 -0.77 -13.29 10.46
CA VAL A 30 -0.93 -12.78 9.08
C VAL A 30 -1.88 -13.71 8.34
N VAL A 31 -2.88 -13.13 7.68
CA VAL A 31 -3.85 -13.82 6.85
C VAL A 31 -3.80 -13.29 5.41
N TRP A 32 -4.29 -14.10 4.48
CA TRP A 32 -4.33 -13.81 3.04
C TRP A 32 -5.76 -13.95 2.52
N PRO A 33 -6.62 -12.94 2.77
CA PRO A 33 -7.97 -12.93 2.24
C PRO A 33 -7.96 -13.04 0.71
N ARG A 34 -9.05 -13.57 0.15
CA ARG A 34 -9.22 -13.72 -1.31
C ARG A 34 -10.43 -12.98 -1.85
N GLY A 35 -11.23 -12.34 -1.00
CA GLY A 35 -12.51 -11.72 -1.39
C GLY A 35 -12.35 -10.61 -2.44
N THR A 36 -11.25 -9.86 -2.38
CA THR A 36 -10.94 -8.76 -3.31
C THR A 36 -10.01 -9.18 -4.45
N VAL A 37 -9.46 -10.40 -4.42
CA VAL A 37 -8.48 -10.84 -5.41
C VAL A 37 -9.19 -11.06 -6.75
N GLY A 38 -8.66 -10.43 -7.80
CA GLY A 38 -9.25 -10.42 -9.14
C GLY A 38 -10.06 -9.15 -9.43
N TRP A 39 -10.34 -8.31 -8.43
CA TRP A 39 -11.03 -7.04 -8.64
C TRP A 39 -10.17 -6.09 -9.48
N TYR A 40 -10.83 -5.29 -10.31
CA TYR A 40 -10.22 -4.19 -11.03
C TYR A 40 -10.70 -2.89 -10.37
N LEU A 41 -9.75 -2.07 -9.94
CA LEU A 41 -10.04 -0.78 -9.33
C LEU A 41 -9.72 0.32 -10.34
N THR A 42 -10.72 1.12 -10.68
CA THR A 42 -10.55 2.32 -11.52
C THR A 42 -10.26 3.51 -10.61
N PHE A 43 -9.27 4.31 -10.97
CA PHE A 43 -8.88 5.50 -10.24
C PHE A 43 -9.25 6.78 -10.98
N ALA A 44 -9.34 7.89 -10.24
CA ALA A 44 -9.80 9.16 -10.79
C ALA A 44 -8.89 9.70 -11.90
N ASP A 45 -7.60 9.32 -11.94
CA ASP A 45 -6.66 9.66 -13.01
C ASP A 45 -6.76 8.78 -14.27
N GLY A 46 -7.81 7.95 -14.32
CA GLY A 46 -8.21 7.10 -15.45
C GLY A 46 -7.45 5.79 -15.54
N THR A 47 -6.52 5.49 -14.64
CA THR A 47 -5.79 4.21 -14.65
C THR A 47 -6.56 3.13 -13.90
N VAL A 48 -6.26 1.88 -14.26
CA VAL A 48 -6.91 0.69 -13.68
C VAL A 48 -5.85 -0.23 -13.11
N GLY A 49 -6.06 -0.69 -11.88
CA GLY A 49 -5.19 -1.66 -11.21
C GLY A 49 -5.95 -2.93 -10.83
N ARG A 50 -5.42 -4.09 -11.23
CA ARG A 50 -5.97 -5.39 -10.82
C ARG A 50 -5.41 -5.81 -9.46
N VAL A 51 -6.27 -6.09 -8.50
CA VAL A 51 -5.90 -6.68 -7.22
C VAL A 51 -5.47 -8.12 -7.46
N TYR A 52 -4.20 -8.45 -7.22
CA TYR A 52 -3.70 -9.82 -7.39
C TYR A 52 -3.41 -10.51 -6.04
N ARG A 53 -3.38 -9.75 -4.95
CA ARG A 53 -3.16 -10.28 -3.61
C ARG A 53 -3.72 -9.35 -2.55
N GLU A 54 -4.17 -9.94 -1.45
CA GLU A 54 -4.47 -9.22 -0.22
C GLU A 54 -3.60 -9.78 0.93
N THR A 55 -3.23 -8.94 1.87
CA THR A 55 -2.50 -9.33 3.08
C THR A 55 -3.07 -8.54 4.23
N ALA A 56 -3.46 -9.22 5.30
CA ALA A 56 -4.03 -8.57 6.47
C ALA A 56 -3.49 -9.20 7.75
N VAL A 57 -3.65 -8.48 8.85
CA VAL A 57 -3.51 -9.00 10.21
C VAL A 57 -4.86 -8.92 10.90
N ALA A 58 -5.08 -9.77 11.90
CA ALA A 58 -6.31 -9.74 12.70
C ALA A 58 -6.31 -8.55 13.68
N LEU A 59 -6.39 -7.34 13.15
CA LEU A 59 -6.50 -6.08 13.88
C LEU A 59 -7.78 -5.37 13.46
N GLU A 60 -8.58 -4.95 14.42
CA GLU A 60 -9.73 -4.07 14.20
C GLU A 60 -9.29 -2.62 14.44
N PRO A 61 -9.26 -1.74 13.43
CA PRO A 61 -8.79 -0.37 13.60
C PRO A 61 -9.79 0.46 14.41
N LYS A 62 -9.27 1.28 15.33
CA LYS A 62 -10.05 2.24 16.12
C LYS A 62 -10.13 3.59 15.42
N GLU A 63 -9.04 3.99 14.79
CA GLU A 63 -8.89 5.23 14.02
C GLU A 63 -8.58 4.86 12.57
N PRO A 64 -9.55 4.30 11.84
CA PRO A 64 -9.28 3.75 10.52
C PRO A 64 -8.87 4.85 9.54
N CYS A 65 -7.84 4.57 8.76
CA CYS A 65 -7.47 5.39 7.63
C CYS A 65 -7.02 4.53 6.45
N VAL A 66 -7.14 5.11 5.25
CA VAL A 66 -6.63 4.52 4.02
C VAL A 66 -5.32 5.19 3.66
N LEU A 67 -4.31 4.37 3.36
CA LEU A 67 -3.07 4.83 2.75
C LEU A 67 -2.99 4.31 1.33
N VAL A 68 -2.75 5.20 0.37
CA VAL A 68 -2.47 4.83 -1.02
C VAL A 68 -1.02 5.19 -1.33
N VAL A 69 -0.26 4.24 -1.85
CA VAL A 69 1.14 4.46 -2.27
C VAL A 69 1.26 4.16 -3.75
N THR A 70 2.00 4.98 -4.49
CA THR A 70 2.37 4.69 -5.89
C THR A 70 3.86 4.81 -6.13
N PHE A 71 4.38 4.03 -7.08
CA PHE A 71 5.78 4.06 -7.53
C PHE A 71 5.94 3.39 -8.90
N ARG A 72 7.05 3.68 -9.61
CA ARG A 72 7.45 2.98 -10.84
C ARG A 72 8.79 2.29 -10.66
N LEU A 73 8.90 1.01 -11.01
CA LEU A 73 10.15 0.23 -10.87
C LEU A 73 11.13 0.56 -12.00
N ARG A 74 12.43 0.74 -11.70
CA ARG A 74 13.48 1.15 -12.67
C ARG A 74 13.86 0.09 -13.68
N TRP A 75 13.93 -1.16 -13.23
CA TRP A 75 14.61 -2.25 -13.95
C TRP A 75 13.66 -3.38 -14.36
N VAL A 76 12.37 -3.25 -14.03
CA VAL A 76 11.37 -4.26 -14.31
C VAL A 76 10.67 -3.91 -15.62
N ARG A 77 10.81 -4.78 -16.62
CA ARG A 77 10.15 -4.67 -17.93
C ARG A 77 9.56 -6.03 -18.32
N GLY A 78 8.45 -6.01 -19.05
CA GLY A 78 7.83 -7.22 -19.61
C GLY A 78 7.52 -8.28 -18.53
N GLN A 79 8.04 -9.51 -18.71
CA GLN A 79 7.77 -10.61 -17.77
C GLN A 79 8.32 -10.38 -16.35
N GLY A 80 9.23 -9.42 -16.16
CA GLY A 80 9.71 -9.05 -14.82
C GLY A 80 8.59 -8.56 -13.89
N HIS A 81 7.51 -7.99 -14.44
CA HIS A 81 6.38 -7.56 -13.62
C HIS A 81 5.68 -8.75 -12.95
N ALA A 82 5.53 -9.85 -13.67
CA ALA A 82 4.93 -11.09 -13.13
C ALA A 82 5.84 -11.75 -12.08
N VAL A 83 7.17 -11.63 -12.22
CA VAL A 83 8.12 -12.08 -11.20
C VAL A 83 7.97 -11.25 -9.93
N PHE A 84 7.91 -9.92 -10.04
CA PHE A 84 7.69 -9.04 -8.89
C PHE A 84 6.35 -9.31 -8.18
N GLU A 85 5.29 -9.57 -8.94
CA GLU A 85 3.99 -9.98 -8.38
C GLU A 85 4.12 -11.28 -7.57
N ARG A 86 4.86 -12.28 -8.07
CA ARG A 86 5.13 -13.54 -7.35
C ARG A 86 6.03 -13.36 -6.14
N GLU A 87 7.09 -12.56 -6.26
CA GLU A 87 8.05 -12.28 -5.18
C GLU A 87 7.48 -11.37 -4.10
N SER A 88 6.35 -10.71 -4.34
CA SER A 88 5.71 -9.83 -3.38
C SER A 88 5.50 -10.48 -2.01
N VAL A 89 5.42 -11.82 -1.91
CA VAL A 89 5.28 -12.53 -0.62
C VAL A 89 6.49 -12.25 0.27
N LEU A 90 7.69 -12.19 -0.30
CA LEU A 90 8.94 -11.87 0.41
C LEU A 90 8.98 -10.43 0.91
N ASN A 91 8.16 -9.53 0.34
CA ASN A 91 8.03 -8.15 0.80
C ASN A 91 7.10 -8.02 2.02
N THR A 92 6.39 -9.07 2.41
CA THR A 92 5.48 -9.06 3.58
C THR A 92 6.16 -8.54 4.86
N PRO A 93 7.38 -8.98 5.20
CA PRO A 93 8.09 -8.50 6.39
C PRO A 93 8.49 -7.01 6.36
N LEU A 94 8.34 -6.32 5.23
CA LEU A 94 8.64 -4.89 5.12
C LEU A 94 7.52 -3.99 5.65
N PHE A 95 6.34 -4.54 5.95
CA PHE A 95 5.20 -3.71 6.36
C PHE A 95 4.32 -4.30 7.46
N VAL A 96 4.10 -5.62 7.51
CA VAL A 96 3.10 -6.20 8.44
C VAL A 96 3.44 -5.98 9.92
N GLY A 97 4.70 -5.71 10.23
CA GLY A 97 5.18 -5.44 11.58
C GLY A 97 5.22 -3.97 11.98
N TYR A 98 4.77 -3.04 11.15
CA TYR A 98 4.60 -1.65 11.61
C TYR A 98 3.37 -1.53 12.53
N ASP A 99 3.45 -0.60 13.48
CA ASP A 99 2.33 -0.26 14.36
C ASP A 99 1.14 0.25 13.53
N GLY A 100 -0.05 -0.29 13.81
CA GLY A 100 -1.30 0.10 13.15
C GLY A 100 -1.56 -0.54 11.78
N PHE A 101 -0.68 -1.38 11.24
CA PHE A 101 -0.97 -2.10 9.99
C PHE A 101 -2.24 -2.96 10.15
N VAL A 102 -3.22 -2.80 9.25
CA VAL A 102 -4.44 -3.64 9.22
C VAL A 102 -4.43 -4.52 7.98
N SER A 103 -4.41 -3.92 6.79
CA SER A 103 -4.50 -4.65 5.53
C SER A 103 -3.78 -3.96 4.37
N LYS A 104 -3.49 -4.73 3.31
CA LYS A 104 -2.91 -4.25 2.06
C LYS A 104 -3.48 -5.02 0.87
N LEU A 105 -4.03 -4.29 -0.09
CA LEU A 105 -4.28 -4.75 -1.44
C LEU A 105 -3.06 -4.47 -2.32
N TRP A 106 -2.65 -5.50 -3.04
CA TRP A 106 -1.56 -5.43 -4.01
C TRP A 106 -2.17 -5.30 -5.39
N LEU A 107 -1.96 -4.14 -6.01
CA LEU A 107 -2.39 -3.89 -7.37
C LEU A 107 -1.25 -4.19 -8.32
N ALA A 108 -1.58 -4.89 -9.41
CA ALA A 108 -0.68 -5.05 -10.54
C ALA A 108 -0.36 -3.67 -11.13
N HIS A 109 0.73 -3.58 -11.87
CA HIS A 109 1.06 -2.37 -12.58
C HIS A 109 -0.06 -1.98 -13.55
N ASP A 110 -0.35 -0.69 -13.63
CA ASP A 110 -1.32 -0.14 -14.57
C ASP A 110 -0.76 -0.04 -16.00
N ASP A 111 -1.58 0.44 -16.92
CA ASP A 111 -1.24 0.71 -18.33
C ASP A 111 -0.06 1.66 -18.50
N ARG A 112 0.27 2.45 -17.46
CA ARG A 112 1.40 3.39 -17.42
C ARG A 112 2.61 2.82 -16.67
N GLY A 113 2.57 1.53 -16.30
CA GLY A 113 3.64 0.84 -15.57
C GLY A 113 3.79 1.30 -14.12
N ARG A 114 2.79 1.97 -13.54
CA ARG A 114 2.81 2.39 -12.13
C ARG A 114 2.21 1.29 -11.26
N TYR A 115 2.88 1.02 -10.17
CA TYR A 115 2.35 0.17 -9.11
C TYR A 115 1.56 1.01 -8.12
N ARG A 116 0.52 0.40 -7.54
CA ARG A 116 -0.23 0.96 -6.42
C ARG A 116 -0.36 -0.06 -5.30
N GLY A 117 -0.32 0.42 -4.07
CA GLY A 117 -0.74 -0.33 -2.90
C GLY A 117 -1.83 0.45 -2.19
N LEU A 118 -2.96 -0.20 -1.95
CA LEU A 118 -4.05 0.33 -1.13
C LEU A 118 -3.96 -0.33 0.24
N TYR A 119 -3.82 0.45 1.30
CA TYR A 119 -3.61 -0.02 2.65
C TYR A 119 -4.73 0.47 3.54
N GLU A 120 -5.06 -0.33 4.54
CA GLU A 120 -5.81 0.10 5.70
C GLU A 120 -4.89 0.14 6.91
N TRP A 121 -5.07 1.17 7.72
CA TRP A 121 -4.25 1.42 8.90
C TRP A 121 -5.10 1.91 10.07
N ASP A 122 -4.63 1.60 11.28
CA ASP A 122 -5.12 2.17 12.53
C ASP A 122 -4.23 3.36 12.90
N GLY A 123 -4.72 4.57 12.61
CA GLY A 123 -4.06 5.84 12.86
C GLY A 123 -3.32 6.43 11.66
N ALA A 124 -3.67 7.67 11.30
CA ALA A 124 -3.11 8.37 10.14
C ALA A 124 -1.62 8.70 10.30
N GLU A 125 -1.16 9.01 11.52
CA GLU A 125 0.25 9.28 11.81
C GLU A 125 1.13 8.04 11.60
N GLN A 126 0.63 6.88 12.01
CA GLN A 126 1.34 5.60 11.84
C GLN A 126 1.40 5.21 10.36
N ALA A 127 0.32 5.45 9.61
CA ALA A 127 0.29 5.27 8.16
C ALA A 127 1.30 6.19 7.45
N GLU A 128 1.35 7.47 7.81
CA GLU A 128 2.33 8.41 7.26
C GLU A 128 3.77 7.98 7.60
N TYR A 129 4.01 7.60 8.86
CA TYR A 129 5.32 7.14 9.31
C TYR A 129 5.80 5.91 8.52
N TYR A 130 4.91 4.96 8.26
CA TYR A 130 5.19 3.82 7.40
C TYR A 130 5.50 4.26 5.97
N ALA A 131 4.65 5.08 5.34
CA ALA A 131 4.83 5.53 3.96
C ALA A 131 6.18 6.23 3.76
N ARG A 132 6.56 7.11 4.71
CA ARG A 132 7.82 7.85 4.67
C ARG A 132 9.04 7.00 5.00
N SER A 133 8.88 5.92 5.77
CA SER A 133 9.93 4.92 5.99
C SER A 133 10.12 4.05 4.76
N LEU A 134 9.02 3.54 4.20
CA LEU A 134 8.99 2.72 2.98
C LEU A 134 9.61 3.45 1.80
N TRP A 135 9.43 4.78 1.71
CA TRP A 135 10.05 5.61 0.68
C TRP A 135 11.56 5.33 0.53
N ARG A 136 12.30 5.17 1.64
CA ARG A 136 13.75 4.87 1.59
C ARG A 136 14.08 3.49 1.03
N VAL A 137 13.18 2.53 1.22
CA VAL A 137 13.30 1.19 0.64
C VAL A 137 12.98 1.26 -0.86
N LEU A 138 11.90 1.95 -1.22
CA LEU A 138 11.47 2.11 -2.61
C LEU A 138 12.47 2.92 -3.45
N GLU A 139 13.17 3.90 -2.87
CA GLU A 139 14.23 4.68 -3.55
C GLU A 139 15.31 3.79 -4.18
N LEU A 140 15.56 2.59 -3.63
CA LEU A 140 16.57 1.67 -4.15
C LEU A 140 16.17 1.02 -5.48
N VAL A 141 14.86 0.85 -5.70
CA VAL A 141 14.31 0.05 -6.82
C VAL A 141 13.40 0.84 -7.75
N SER A 142 12.96 2.02 -7.31
CA SER A 142 11.96 2.85 -8.00
C SER A 142 12.62 4.02 -8.70
N GLU A 143 12.01 4.46 -9.78
CA GLU A 143 12.51 5.56 -10.57
C GLU A 143 12.48 6.86 -9.77
N PRO A 144 13.51 7.72 -9.89
CA PRO A 144 13.54 9.00 -9.21
C PRO A 144 12.26 9.82 -9.50
N GLY A 145 11.61 10.32 -8.45
CA GLY A 145 10.38 11.12 -8.57
C GLY A 145 9.11 10.34 -8.85
N SER A 146 9.14 9.00 -8.91
CA SER A 146 7.94 8.19 -9.14
C SER A 146 7.16 7.83 -7.88
N ILE A 147 7.79 7.96 -6.70
CA ILE A 147 7.20 7.58 -5.42
C ILE A 147 6.30 8.72 -4.93
N ASP A 148 5.06 8.39 -4.60
CA ASP A 148 4.12 9.31 -3.96
C ASP A 148 3.17 8.53 -3.03
N TYR A 149 2.56 9.22 -2.07
CA TYR A 149 1.58 8.62 -1.17
C TYR A 149 0.50 9.62 -0.73
N ARG A 150 -0.67 9.07 -0.37
CA ARG A 150 -1.77 9.81 0.24
C ARG A 150 -2.34 9.04 1.41
N VAL A 151 -2.51 9.71 2.55
CA VAL A 151 -3.29 9.22 3.69
C VAL A 151 -4.66 9.90 3.67
N VAL A 152 -5.73 9.12 3.80
CA VAL A 152 -7.13 9.54 3.93
C VAL A 152 -7.59 9.12 5.32
N PRO A 153 -7.68 10.05 6.28
CA PRO A 153 -8.11 9.74 7.65
C PRO A 153 -9.61 9.38 7.71
N ASP A 154 -10.01 8.73 8.80
CA ASP A 154 -11.39 8.46 9.19
C ASP A 154 -12.21 7.64 8.18
N VAL A 155 -11.53 6.80 7.39
CA VAL A 155 -12.15 5.98 6.34
C VAL A 155 -11.63 4.54 6.42
N ARG A 156 -12.57 3.58 6.41
CA ARG A 156 -12.28 2.16 6.22
C ARG A 156 -12.05 1.88 4.74
N ARG A 157 -11.09 1.02 4.43
CA ARG A 157 -10.80 0.61 3.05
C ARG A 157 -12.02 0.02 2.36
N ASP A 158 -12.73 -0.88 3.02
CA ASP A 158 -13.88 -1.56 2.43
C ASP A 158 -15.04 -0.58 2.19
N THR A 159 -15.21 0.43 3.04
CA THR A 159 -16.18 1.52 2.82
C THR A 159 -15.79 2.39 1.62
N LEU A 160 -14.50 2.70 1.46
CA LEU A 160 -14.00 3.46 0.30
C LEU A 160 -14.19 2.69 -1.02
N LEU A 161 -14.07 1.36 -0.99
CA LEU A 161 -14.32 0.53 -2.17
C LEU A 161 -15.82 0.41 -2.46
N ALA A 162 -16.67 0.29 -1.44
CA ALA A 162 -18.12 0.15 -1.61
C ALA A 162 -18.83 1.47 -2.00
N ASP A 163 -18.28 2.60 -1.60
CA ASP A 163 -18.80 3.94 -1.91
C ASP A 163 -17.65 4.90 -2.28
N PRO A 164 -17.13 4.80 -3.52
CA PRO A 164 -16.01 5.63 -4.00
C PRO A 164 -16.33 7.13 -4.10
N ASP A 165 -17.61 7.50 -4.06
CA ASP A 165 -18.08 8.88 -4.11
C ASP A 165 -18.09 9.58 -2.75
N ARG A 166 -17.91 8.81 -1.66
CA ARG A 166 -17.90 9.35 -0.29
C ARG A 166 -16.70 10.26 0.00
N ASP A 167 -15.59 10.06 -0.69
CA ASP A 167 -14.39 10.90 -0.56
C ASP A 167 -14.31 11.91 -1.71
N THR A 168 -15.03 13.02 -1.57
CA THR A 168 -14.99 14.15 -2.52
C THR A 168 -13.84 15.09 -2.17
N ALA A 169 -12.60 14.60 -2.16
CA ALA A 169 -11.44 15.49 -2.08
C ALA A 169 -11.45 16.45 -3.29
N ALA A 170 -11.53 17.76 -3.02
CA ALA A 170 -11.57 18.80 -4.04
C ALA A 170 -10.24 18.84 -4.83
N GLY A 171 -10.25 18.31 -6.04
CA GLY A 171 -9.14 18.35 -6.97
C GLY A 171 -9.50 17.68 -8.29
N THR A 172 -8.91 18.16 -9.39
CA THR A 172 -9.09 17.57 -10.72
C THR A 172 -8.42 16.19 -10.74
N HIS A 173 -9.21 15.11 -10.65
CA HIS A 173 -8.79 13.73 -10.90
C HIS A 173 -7.54 13.24 -10.12
N PRO A 174 -7.59 13.15 -8.77
CA PRO A 174 -6.44 12.73 -7.98
C PRO A 174 -6.05 11.26 -8.21
N TRP A 175 -4.75 11.01 -8.44
CA TRP A 175 -4.21 9.67 -8.75
C TRP A 175 -4.49 8.60 -7.68
N TRP A 176 -4.74 8.98 -6.44
CA TRP A 176 -4.92 8.02 -5.34
C TRP A 176 -6.37 7.60 -5.16
N ARG A 177 -7.34 8.36 -5.69
CA ARG A 177 -8.76 8.15 -5.42
C ARG A 177 -9.31 7.03 -6.30
N VAL A 178 -9.91 6.03 -5.67
CA VAL A 178 -10.72 5.01 -6.36
C VAL A 178 -12.05 5.65 -6.74
N VAL A 179 -12.52 5.40 -7.96
CA VAL A 179 -13.83 5.90 -8.46
C VAL A 179 -14.75 4.76 -8.88
N GLU A 180 -14.22 3.55 -9.05
CA GLU A 180 -15.00 2.36 -9.38
C GLU A 180 -14.33 1.13 -8.76
N ALA A 181 -15.16 0.29 -8.15
CA ALA A 181 -14.80 -1.05 -7.68
C ALA A 181 -16.00 -2.00 -7.90
N PRO A 182 -15.79 -3.32 -8.02
CA PRO A 182 -16.85 -4.29 -8.24
C PRO A 182 -17.89 -4.41 -7.11
#